data_AF-A0A9X2NIP7-F1
#
_entry.id   AF-A0A9X2NIP7-F1
#
_cell.length_a   1.000
_cell.length_b   1.000
_cell.length_c   1.000
_cell.angle_alpha   90.00
_cell.angle_beta   90.00
_cell.angle_gamma   90.00
#
_symmetry.space_group_name_H-M   'P 1'
#
loop_
_entity.id
_entity.type
_entity.pdbx_description
1 polymer ?
#
loop_
_entity_poly.entity_id
_entity_poly.type
_entity_poly.pdbx_seq_one_letter_code
_entity_poly.pdbx_strand_id
1 'polypeptide(L)'
;MSDFGLPSPRVLPDDVRERLRAEVRAGIGEPRRTKHVWYAAAAAVVVLAAGAVVVTQQARRPAEVPPAVAGGLQLDAKLATMALDRCWAAVHAAGKAERVPPRAEWVPLLTEELEGDAVVAATAAGRPMFCETTATTVTLSDPAATPAYAPGSRSGLLLHSATGLVGGVLDPAWPKASLTTSTPDGSSGSDVEFSPVSRQFVAHTRTAPDRTAVALIDGGPGQPRKVDLPAAPAPLLAVTDRPEPADRTSAAGRALGDCLADAEEVIPDAAAYRPGPLLKENDQQVVMGRRGDRVIVCTREPDYQRPGKTRARAYPDLVAARDVPARLLRVSTLGGAESGAPAGAARNPVAVVLPAAATSAGFEFDADNGADLAVTDGMALAWLPRKIALTPEAKVRVRAWDANDRLVYEGSLPLL
;
A
#
# COMPACT_ATOMS: atom_id res chain seq x y z
N MET A 1 -44.02 10.56 -3.70
CA MET A 1 -43.82 11.98 -3.34
C MET A 1 -43.55 12.01 -1.84
N SER A 2 -42.35 12.45 -1.51
CA SER A 2 -41.71 12.85 -0.25
C SER A 2 -42.26 12.40 1.11
N ASP A 3 -41.45 11.66 1.88
CA ASP A 3 -41.12 12.06 3.26
C ASP A 3 -39.89 11.28 3.78
N PHE A 4 -38.69 11.84 3.59
CA PHE A 4 -37.50 11.40 4.34
C PHE A 4 -37.46 12.23 5.60
N GLY A 5 -37.75 11.60 6.74
CA GLY A 5 -37.75 12.18 8.09
C GLY A 5 -36.37 12.66 8.53
N LEU A 6 -35.88 13.71 7.89
CA LEU A 6 -34.69 14.44 8.32
C LEU A 6 -35.09 15.37 9.47
N PRO A 7 -34.29 15.42 10.55
CA PRO A 7 -34.55 16.35 11.65
C PRO A 7 -34.49 17.79 11.13
N SER A 8 -35.41 18.63 11.64
CA SER A 8 -35.53 20.02 11.22
C SER A 8 -34.19 20.75 11.32
N PRO A 9 -33.80 21.55 10.30
CA PRO A 9 -32.57 22.31 10.33
C PRO A 9 -32.51 23.17 11.59
N ARG A 10 -31.52 22.92 12.46
CA ARG A 10 -31.27 23.81 13.60
C ARG A 10 -30.59 25.07 13.08
N VAL A 11 -31.25 26.20 13.27
CA VAL A 11 -30.66 27.51 12.99
C VAL A 11 -29.51 27.72 13.97
N LEU A 12 -28.30 27.95 13.44
CA LEU A 12 -27.15 28.29 14.27
C LEU A 12 -27.40 29.63 15.00
N PRO A 13 -27.09 29.72 16.30
CA PRO A 13 -27.10 30.96 17.05
C PRO A 13 -26.28 32.06 16.37
N ASP A 14 -26.76 33.30 16.46
CA ASP A 14 -26.23 34.44 15.71
C ASP A 14 -24.77 34.76 16.07
N ASP A 15 -24.39 34.56 17.34
CA ASP A 15 -23.04 34.74 17.87
C ASP A 15 -22.02 33.78 17.24
N VAL A 16 -22.41 32.51 17.04
CA VAL A 16 -21.56 31.50 16.37
C VAL A 16 -21.36 31.86 14.90
N ARG A 17 -22.42 32.33 14.25
CA ARG A 17 -22.40 32.72 12.84
C ARG A 17 -21.55 33.96 12.60
N GLU A 18 -21.55 34.91 13.54
CA GLU A 18 -20.66 36.08 13.50
C GLU A 18 -19.20 35.70 13.77
N ARG A 19 -18.94 34.81 14.73
CA ARG A 19 -17.58 34.35 15.03
C ARG A 19 -16.93 33.64 13.83
N LEU A 20 -17.69 32.76 13.17
CA LEU A 20 -17.23 32.09 11.95
C LEU A 20 -16.95 33.07 10.80
N ARG A 21 -17.76 34.12 10.63
CA ARG A 21 -17.51 35.17 9.62
C ARG A 21 -16.28 36.00 9.96
N ALA A 22 -16.01 36.25 11.24
CA ALA A 22 -14.83 36.97 11.69
C ALA A 22 -13.54 36.16 11.45
N GLU A 23 -13.55 34.86 11.76
CA GLU A 23 -12.43 33.95 11.50
C GLU A 23 -12.11 33.82 10.01
N VAL A 24 -13.14 33.67 9.16
CA VAL A 24 -12.95 33.58 7.71
C VAL A 24 -12.40 34.90 7.13
N ARG A 25 -12.83 36.06 7.64
CA ARG A 25 -12.27 37.35 7.19
C ARG A 25 -10.83 37.57 7.68
N ALA A 26 -10.49 37.12 8.88
CA ALA A 26 -9.13 37.19 9.39
C ALA A 26 -8.15 36.34 8.56
N GLY A 27 -8.60 35.21 8.00
CA GLY A 27 -7.80 34.35 7.13
C GLY A 27 -7.59 34.87 5.69
N ILE A 28 -8.37 35.85 5.24
CA ILE A 28 -8.39 36.31 3.83
C ILE A 28 -7.63 37.65 3.64
N GLY A 29 -7.20 38.31 4.72
CA GLY A 29 -6.74 39.70 4.65
C GLY A 29 -5.46 40.03 5.41
N GLU A 30 -4.34 39.36 5.12
CA GLU A 30 -3.02 39.91 5.49
C GLU A 30 -2.06 39.96 4.29
N PRO A 31 -1.78 41.16 3.72
CA PRO A 31 -0.73 41.31 2.72
C PRO A 31 0.65 41.20 3.39
N ARG A 32 1.45 40.23 2.94
CA ARG A 32 2.86 40.08 3.29
C ARG A 32 3.61 41.39 2.99
N ARG A 33 4.03 42.10 4.05
CA ARG A 33 4.96 43.23 3.96
C ARG A 33 6.29 42.79 3.35
N THR A 34 6.54 43.20 2.11
CA THR A 34 7.82 43.10 1.43
C THR A 34 8.76 44.18 1.96
N LYS A 35 9.92 43.79 2.50
CA LYS A 35 11.02 44.72 2.76
C LYS A 35 11.89 44.82 1.52
N HIS A 36 11.84 45.98 0.87
CA HIS A 36 12.77 46.37 -0.18
C HIS A 36 14.21 46.41 0.35
N VAL A 37 15.14 45.81 -0.39
CA VAL A 37 16.55 46.18 -0.37
C VAL A 37 16.95 46.48 -1.81
N TRP A 38 17.35 47.73 -2.01
CA TRP A 38 17.88 48.26 -3.26
C TRP A 38 19.37 47.94 -3.36
N TYR A 39 19.84 47.43 -4.50
CA TYR A 39 21.15 47.80 -5.04
C TYR A 39 21.11 47.85 -6.57
N ALA A 40 21.88 48.80 -7.07
CA ALA A 40 21.80 49.42 -8.37
C ALA A 40 22.34 48.57 -9.54
N ALA A 41 21.93 49.00 -10.72
CA ALA A 41 22.19 48.43 -12.04
C ALA A 41 23.67 48.39 -12.46
N ALA A 42 23.98 47.42 -13.33
CA ALA A 42 24.85 47.64 -14.48
C ALA A 42 24.43 46.69 -15.61
N ALA A 43 24.12 47.27 -16.77
CA ALA A 43 23.79 46.58 -18.01
C ALA A 43 25.05 46.35 -18.85
N ALA A 44 25.13 45.22 -19.56
CA ALA A 44 25.84 45.13 -20.84
C ALA A 44 25.26 43.98 -21.68
N VAL A 45 24.84 44.35 -22.89
CA VAL A 45 24.35 43.53 -24.00
C VAL A 45 25.55 42.98 -24.78
N VAL A 46 25.50 41.76 -25.33
CA VAL A 46 25.97 41.40 -26.69
C VAL A 46 25.41 40.02 -27.11
N VAL A 47 24.94 39.97 -28.35
CA VAL A 47 24.40 38.86 -29.16
C VAL A 47 25.54 38.10 -29.85
N LEU A 48 25.48 36.77 -30.00
CA LEU A 48 25.71 35.99 -31.25
C LEU A 48 25.91 34.49 -31.05
N ALA A 49 25.63 33.76 -32.13
CA ALA A 49 25.49 32.32 -32.29
C ALA A 49 26.81 31.52 -32.42
N ALA A 50 26.64 30.20 -32.42
CA ALA A 50 27.53 29.13 -32.93
C ALA A 50 28.67 28.59 -32.02
N GLY A 51 28.47 27.33 -31.63
CA GLY A 51 29.44 26.25 -31.37
C GLY A 51 30.88 26.55 -30.98
N ALA A 52 31.26 26.12 -29.77
CA ALA A 52 32.50 25.39 -29.50
C ALA A 52 32.45 24.77 -28.10
N VAL A 53 32.87 23.50 -28.04
CA VAL A 53 33.11 22.72 -26.83
C VAL A 53 34.17 23.41 -25.97
N VAL A 54 33.85 23.75 -24.72
CA VAL A 54 34.84 24.02 -23.67
C VAL A 54 34.44 23.30 -22.40
N VAL A 55 35.21 22.25 -22.11
CA VAL A 55 35.27 21.54 -20.85
C VAL A 55 35.62 22.51 -19.72
N THR A 56 34.75 22.64 -18.72
CA THR A 56 35.15 23.11 -17.39
C THR A 56 34.63 22.15 -16.33
N GLN A 57 35.55 21.29 -15.88
CA GLN A 57 35.46 20.63 -14.58
C GLN A 57 35.66 21.69 -13.50
N GLN A 58 34.58 22.13 -12.82
CA GLN A 58 34.73 22.82 -11.54
C GLN A 58 33.47 22.67 -10.68
N ALA A 59 33.69 22.11 -9.49
CA ALA A 59 32.76 22.00 -8.36
C ALA A 59 31.55 21.06 -8.54
N ARG A 60 31.81 19.75 -8.36
CA ARG A 60 30.80 18.74 -8.00
C ARG A 60 30.06 19.16 -6.72
N ARG A 61 28.87 19.74 -6.87
CA ARG A 61 27.81 19.63 -5.86
C ARG A 61 27.05 18.32 -6.14
N PRO A 62 26.70 17.52 -5.12
CA PRO A 62 25.70 16.47 -5.32
C PRO A 62 24.44 17.11 -5.90
N ALA A 63 23.82 16.45 -6.88
CA ALA A 63 22.61 16.92 -7.54
C ALA A 63 21.59 17.37 -6.48
N GLU A 64 21.33 18.67 -6.45
CA GLU A 64 20.39 19.28 -5.52
C GLU A 64 19.00 18.81 -5.93
N VAL A 65 18.35 18.07 -5.05
CA VAL A 65 16.99 17.56 -5.22
C VAL A 65 16.08 18.76 -5.50
N PRO A 66 15.26 18.75 -6.57
CA PRO A 66 14.35 19.85 -6.86
C PRO A 66 13.42 20.10 -5.66
N PRO A 67 13.07 21.36 -5.34
CA PRO A 67 12.16 21.65 -4.24
C PRO A 67 10.78 21.02 -4.52
N ALA A 68 10.17 20.48 -3.46
CA ALA A 68 8.84 19.88 -3.49
C ALA A 68 7.82 20.85 -4.13
N VAL A 69 7.13 20.37 -5.16
CA VAL A 69 6.04 21.11 -5.81
C VAL A 69 4.81 20.96 -4.91
N ALA A 70 4.13 22.08 -4.62
CA ALA A 70 2.89 22.06 -3.87
C ALA A 70 1.80 21.30 -4.67
N GLY A 71 1.49 20.07 -4.25
CA GLY A 71 0.43 19.24 -4.81
C GLY A 71 0.84 17.77 -4.95
N GLY A 72 0.51 16.95 -3.95
CA GLY A 72 0.40 15.49 -4.03
C GLY A 72 1.71 14.70 -3.97
N LEU A 73 2.63 14.95 -4.90
CA LEU A 73 3.80 14.10 -5.06
C LEU A 73 4.89 14.42 -4.06
N GLN A 74 5.28 13.41 -3.28
CA GLN A 74 6.38 13.50 -2.34
C GLN A 74 7.61 12.79 -2.88
N LEU A 75 8.78 13.40 -2.64
CA LEU A 75 10.07 12.79 -2.88
C LEU A 75 10.82 12.74 -1.55
N ASP A 76 10.85 11.56 -0.94
CA ASP A 76 11.75 11.28 0.16
C ASP A 76 13.14 10.97 -0.41
N ALA A 77 14.06 11.93 -0.27
CA ALA A 77 15.42 11.81 -0.81
C ALA A 77 16.21 10.64 -0.18
N LYS A 78 15.95 10.30 1.08
CA LYS A 78 16.65 9.21 1.77
C LYS A 78 16.14 7.88 1.25
N LEU A 79 14.82 7.69 1.19
CA LEU A 79 14.20 6.49 0.63
C LEU A 79 14.61 6.31 -0.83
N ALA A 80 14.54 7.37 -1.64
CA ALA A 80 14.92 7.34 -3.05
C ALA A 80 16.38 6.91 -3.23
N THR A 81 17.30 7.46 -2.44
CA THR A 81 18.72 7.09 -2.51
C THR A 81 18.93 5.62 -2.13
N MET A 82 18.35 5.18 -1.00
CA MET A 82 18.48 3.81 -0.51
C MET A 82 17.93 2.78 -1.51
N ALA A 83 16.74 3.04 -2.06
CA ALA A 83 16.09 2.13 -3.00
C ALA A 83 16.85 2.09 -4.34
N LEU A 84 17.20 3.24 -4.93
CA LEU A 84 17.92 3.28 -6.20
C LEU A 84 19.32 2.66 -6.11
N ASP A 85 20.03 2.85 -4.98
CA ASP A 85 21.33 2.21 -4.77
C ASP A 85 21.19 0.69 -4.65
N ARG A 86 20.12 0.20 -4.02
CA ARG A 86 19.83 -1.23 -3.95
C ARG A 86 19.44 -1.81 -5.32
N CYS A 87 18.63 -1.10 -6.10
CA CYS A 87 18.33 -1.47 -7.50
C CYS A 87 19.60 -1.53 -8.35
N TRP A 88 20.51 -0.56 -8.22
CA TRP A 88 21.79 -0.58 -8.91
C TRP A 88 22.68 -1.76 -8.51
N ALA A 89 22.75 -2.06 -7.21
CA ALA A 89 23.47 -3.24 -6.72
C ALA A 89 22.87 -4.54 -7.28
N ALA A 90 21.54 -4.66 -7.34
CA ALA A 90 20.86 -5.81 -7.92
C ALA A 90 21.12 -5.96 -9.42
N VAL A 91 21.14 -4.85 -10.17
CA VAL A 91 21.53 -4.83 -11.59
C VAL A 91 22.95 -5.35 -11.78
N HIS A 92 23.90 -4.88 -10.97
CA HIS A 92 25.29 -5.34 -11.01
C HIS A 92 25.41 -6.82 -10.69
N ALA A 93 24.78 -7.28 -9.61
CA ALA A 93 24.78 -8.68 -9.21
C ALA A 93 24.17 -9.60 -10.28
N ALA A 94 23.17 -9.10 -11.02
CA ALA A 94 22.55 -9.80 -12.14
C ALA A 94 23.36 -9.73 -13.46
N GLY A 95 24.51 -9.03 -13.48
CA GLY A 95 25.32 -8.87 -14.69
C GLY A 95 24.67 -7.99 -15.77
N LYS A 96 23.75 -7.09 -15.39
CA LYS A 96 22.94 -6.28 -16.32
C LYS A 96 23.37 -4.80 -16.39
N ALA A 97 24.51 -4.44 -15.83
CA ALA A 97 24.96 -3.05 -15.74
C ALA A 97 25.06 -2.33 -17.10
N GLU A 98 25.47 -3.03 -18.16
CA GLU A 98 25.57 -2.46 -19.51
C GLU A 98 24.20 -2.17 -20.16
N ARG A 99 23.09 -2.70 -19.59
CA ARG A 99 21.74 -2.49 -20.11
C ARG A 99 21.07 -1.22 -19.57
N VAL A 100 21.70 -0.56 -18.59
CA VAL A 100 21.15 0.64 -17.94
C VAL A 100 22.17 1.77 -17.98
N PRO A 101 21.71 3.03 -18.00
CA PRO A 101 22.61 4.16 -17.79
C PRO A 101 23.32 4.06 -16.43
N PRO A 102 24.53 4.64 -16.29
CA PRO A 102 25.22 4.71 -15.01
C PRO A 102 24.33 5.27 -13.90
N ARG A 103 24.49 4.76 -12.67
CA ARG A 103 23.73 5.21 -11.49
C ARG A 103 23.71 6.74 -11.27
N ALA A 104 24.77 7.44 -11.68
CA ALA A 104 24.87 8.89 -11.58
C ALA A 104 23.88 9.65 -12.49
N GLU A 105 23.33 9.00 -13.51
CA GLU A 105 22.32 9.54 -14.42
C GLU A 105 20.89 9.20 -13.99
N TRP A 106 20.72 8.57 -12.83
CA TRP A 106 19.41 8.21 -12.28
C TRP A 106 18.88 9.35 -11.42
N VAL A 107 17.83 10.01 -11.90
CA VAL A 107 17.21 11.16 -11.24
C VAL A 107 15.86 10.75 -10.65
N PRO A 108 15.71 10.66 -9.31
CA PRO A 108 14.43 10.34 -8.70
C PRO A 108 13.44 11.49 -8.87
N LEU A 109 12.16 11.16 -9.03
CA LEU A 109 11.08 12.13 -9.24
C LEU A 109 10.05 12.13 -8.12
N LEU A 110 9.66 10.93 -7.67
CA LEU A 110 8.71 10.74 -6.58
C LEU A 110 9.01 9.40 -5.89
N THR A 111 8.53 9.28 -4.67
CA THR A 111 8.58 8.07 -3.87
C THR A 111 7.19 7.76 -3.34
N GLU A 112 6.83 6.49 -3.32
CA GLU A 112 5.65 5.99 -2.62
C GLU A 112 6.08 4.81 -1.74
N GLU A 113 5.47 4.68 -0.58
CA GLU A 113 5.68 3.54 0.30
C GLU A 113 4.34 3.09 0.88
N LEU A 114 4.03 1.81 0.70
CA LEU A 114 2.83 1.20 1.23
C LEU A 114 3.19 -0.14 1.86
N GLU A 115 2.96 -0.27 3.17
CA GLU A 115 3.08 -1.56 3.90
C GLU A 115 4.45 -2.27 3.75
N GLY A 116 5.52 -1.50 3.60
CA GLY A 116 6.88 -2.00 3.42
C GLY A 116 7.21 -2.45 2.00
N ASP A 117 6.39 -2.04 1.03
CA ASP A 117 6.70 -1.98 -0.40
C ASP A 117 6.98 -0.52 -0.77
N ALA A 118 8.21 -0.22 -1.15
CA ALA A 118 8.65 1.12 -1.49
C ALA A 118 9.04 1.20 -2.96
N VAL A 119 8.62 2.27 -3.62
CA VAL A 119 8.82 2.49 -5.04
C VAL A 119 9.35 3.89 -5.28
N VAL A 120 10.33 3.96 -6.18
CA VAL A 120 10.88 5.21 -6.70
C VAL A 120 10.60 5.26 -8.19
N ALA A 121 9.80 6.24 -8.62
CA ALA A 121 9.80 6.60 -10.04
C ALA A 121 10.97 7.57 -10.29
N ALA A 122 11.77 7.26 -11.28
CA ALA A 122 12.97 7.98 -11.63
C ALA A 122 13.08 8.13 -13.15
N THR A 123 14.10 8.86 -13.60
CA THR A 123 14.57 8.76 -14.98
C THR A 123 16.00 8.27 -15.00
N ALA A 124 16.37 7.46 -15.99
CA ALA A 124 17.75 7.12 -16.28
C ALA A 124 18.10 7.60 -17.69
N ALA A 125 19.02 8.56 -17.78
CA ALA A 125 19.32 9.27 -19.02
C ALA A 125 18.05 9.85 -19.69
N GLY A 126 17.14 10.42 -18.88
CA GLY A 126 15.88 11.01 -19.35
C GLY A 126 14.76 10.02 -19.70
N ARG A 127 14.99 8.69 -19.61
CA ARG A 127 13.97 7.66 -19.86
C ARG A 127 13.28 7.25 -18.56
N PRO A 128 11.95 7.04 -18.54
CA PRO A 128 11.23 6.65 -17.34
C PRO A 128 11.72 5.30 -16.81
N MET A 129 11.76 5.16 -15.49
CA MET A 129 12.06 3.90 -14.81
C MET A 129 11.46 3.85 -13.41
N PHE A 130 11.17 2.65 -12.94
CA PHE A 130 10.60 2.37 -11.63
C PHE A 130 11.47 1.35 -10.92
N CYS A 131 11.92 1.72 -9.72
CA CYS A 131 12.65 0.86 -8.80
C CYS A 131 11.74 0.55 -7.61
N GLU A 132 11.31 -0.70 -7.51
CA GLU A 132 10.54 -1.21 -6.40
C GLU A 132 11.45 -2.03 -5.48
N THR A 133 11.34 -1.81 -4.19
CA THR A 133 12.05 -2.54 -3.16
C THR A 133 11.13 -2.87 -2.01
N THR A 134 11.06 -4.15 -1.66
CA THR A 134 10.51 -4.61 -0.39
C THR A 134 11.65 -4.95 0.55
N ALA A 135 11.41 -5.47 1.75
CA ALA A 135 12.53 -5.81 2.60
C ALA A 135 13.30 -7.09 2.16
N THR A 136 12.75 -7.92 1.27
CA THR A 136 13.46 -9.11 0.71
C THR A 136 13.70 -9.09 -0.80
N THR A 137 13.00 -8.25 -1.56
CA THR A 137 13.04 -8.24 -3.03
C THR A 137 13.35 -6.87 -3.62
N VAL A 138 13.79 -6.91 -4.87
CA VAL A 138 14.04 -5.75 -5.73
C VAL A 138 13.46 -6.04 -7.12
N THR A 139 12.65 -5.12 -7.63
CA THR A 139 12.16 -5.13 -9.02
C THR A 139 12.55 -3.82 -9.69
N LEU A 140 13.10 -3.91 -10.90
CA LEU A 140 13.49 -2.74 -11.69
C LEU A 140 12.90 -2.85 -13.09
N SER A 141 12.10 -1.85 -13.50
CA SER A 141 11.63 -1.75 -14.88
C SER A 141 12.81 -1.52 -15.84
N ASP A 142 12.73 -1.99 -17.08
CA ASP A 142 13.76 -1.72 -18.08
C ASP A 142 13.64 -0.28 -18.64
N PRO A 143 14.60 0.63 -18.39
CA PRO A 143 14.54 2.00 -18.94
C PRO A 143 14.68 2.04 -20.47
N ALA A 144 15.08 0.94 -21.12
CA ALA A 144 15.12 0.81 -22.57
C ALA A 144 13.83 0.21 -23.16
N ALA A 145 12.92 -0.32 -22.34
CA ALA A 145 11.65 -0.83 -22.82
C ALA A 145 10.72 0.33 -23.21
N THR A 146 9.98 0.15 -24.29
CA THR A 146 8.88 1.04 -24.65
C THR A 146 7.71 0.78 -23.70
N PRO A 147 7.10 1.81 -23.09
CA PRO A 147 5.87 1.63 -22.33
C PRO A 147 4.80 0.95 -23.18
N ALA A 148 4.04 0.04 -22.58
CA ALA A 148 2.92 -0.63 -23.20
C ALA A 148 1.75 0.35 -23.32
N TYR A 149 1.76 1.15 -24.39
CA TYR A 149 0.78 2.21 -24.62
C TYR A 149 -0.60 1.66 -24.98
N ALA A 150 -1.64 2.24 -24.40
CA ALA A 150 -3.01 1.95 -24.78
C ALA A 150 -3.31 2.44 -26.20
N PRO A 151 -4.12 1.71 -27.00
CA PRO A 151 -4.49 2.13 -28.34
C PRO A 151 -5.07 3.54 -28.39
N GLY A 152 -4.46 4.42 -29.19
CA GLY A 152 -4.91 5.80 -29.38
C GLY A 152 -4.69 6.72 -28.16
N SER A 153 -3.75 6.39 -27.28
CA SER A 153 -3.30 7.22 -26.16
C SER A 153 -1.78 7.11 -25.98
N ARG A 154 -1.17 8.12 -25.35
CA ARG A 154 0.21 8.07 -24.87
C ARG A 154 0.31 7.65 -23.40
N SER A 155 -0.77 7.12 -22.82
CA SER A 155 -0.75 6.46 -21.52
C SER A 155 -0.30 5.01 -21.68
N GLY A 156 0.63 4.54 -20.84
CA GLY A 156 1.12 3.16 -20.92
C GLY A 156 1.86 2.70 -19.66
N LEU A 157 1.88 1.39 -19.44
CA LEU A 157 2.60 0.77 -18.31
C LEU A 157 4.05 0.43 -18.68
N LEU A 158 4.94 0.59 -17.72
CA LEU A 158 6.34 0.13 -17.80
C LEU A 158 6.66 -0.92 -16.72
N LEU A 159 5.88 -0.96 -15.65
CA LEU A 159 6.00 -1.95 -14.58
C LEU A 159 4.61 -2.37 -14.10
N HIS A 160 4.42 -3.69 -13.95
CA HIS A 160 3.37 -4.27 -13.11
C HIS A 160 4.05 -5.37 -12.29
N SER A 161 4.36 -5.10 -11.04
CA SER A 161 5.19 -5.97 -10.21
C SER A 161 4.40 -7.13 -9.59
N ALA A 162 5.12 -8.09 -9.01
CA ALA A 162 4.49 -9.18 -8.29
C ALA A 162 3.67 -8.71 -7.08
N THR A 163 3.99 -7.58 -6.44
CA THR A 163 3.25 -7.04 -5.28
C THR A 163 1.98 -6.27 -5.67
N GLY A 164 1.69 -6.15 -6.97
CA GLY A 164 0.59 -5.33 -7.48
C GLY A 164 0.93 -3.85 -7.60
N LEU A 165 2.21 -3.48 -7.62
CA LEU A 165 2.62 -2.14 -7.99
C LEU A 165 2.45 -1.94 -9.49
N VAL A 166 1.81 -0.84 -9.91
CA VAL A 166 1.80 -0.38 -11.30
C VAL A 166 2.59 0.91 -11.44
N GLY A 167 3.50 0.94 -12.41
CA GLY A 167 4.29 2.12 -12.78
C GLY A 167 4.12 2.40 -14.27
N GLY A 168 3.79 3.64 -14.61
CA GLY A 168 3.52 4.01 -16.00
C GLY A 168 3.73 5.48 -16.31
N VAL A 169 3.46 5.83 -17.55
CA VAL A 169 3.45 7.21 -18.04
C VAL A 169 2.04 7.57 -18.46
N LEU A 170 1.60 8.77 -18.12
CA LEU A 170 0.28 9.29 -18.49
C LEU A 170 0.37 10.13 -19.76
N ASP A 171 -0.67 10.07 -20.59
CA ASP A 171 -0.81 10.96 -21.74
C ASP A 171 -0.67 12.42 -21.31
N PRO A 172 0.24 13.21 -21.93
CA PRO A 172 0.40 14.63 -21.60
C PRO A 172 -0.88 15.46 -21.77
N ALA A 173 -1.83 14.99 -22.60
CA ALA A 173 -3.10 15.68 -22.81
C ALA A 173 -4.09 15.54 -21.64
N TRP A 174 -3.86 14.61 -20.70
CA TRP A 174 -4.82 14.30 -19.64
C TRP A 174 -4.51 15.11 -18.37
N PRO A 175 -5.28 16.17 -18.04
CA PRO A 175 -4.97 17.00 -16.88
C PRO A 175 -5.22 16.27 -15.54
N LYS A 176 -6.02 15.20 -15.56
CA LYS A 176 -6.32 14.32 -14.43
C LYS A 176 -6.53 12.90 -14.94
N ALA A 177 -6.24 11.92 -14.12
CA ALA A 177 -6.53 10.52 -14.42
C ALA A 177 -6.94 9.77 -13.18
N SER A 178 -7.76 8.73 -13.36
CA SER A 178 -7.97 7.71 -12.35
C SER A 178 -7.60 6.33 -12.89
N LEU A 179 -7.02 5.50 -12.03
CA LEU A 179 -6.75 4.10 -12.28
C LEU A 179 -8.00 3.31 -11.93
N THR A 180 -8.37 2.37 -12.78
CA THR A 180 -9.34 1.34 -12.44
C THR A 180 -8.72 -0.02 -12.62
N THR A 181 -8.98 -0.90 -11.66
CA THR A 181 -8.55 -2.29 -11.67
C THR A 181 -9.76 -3.19 -11.67
N SER A 182 -9.69 -4.28 -12.42
CA SER A 182 -10.73 -5.31 -12.47
C SER A 182 -10.11 -6.68 -12.24
N THR A 183 -10.66 -7.42 -11.28
CA THR A 183 -10.33 -8.81 -10.95
C THR A 183 -11.59 -9.68 -11.10
N PRO A 184 -11.48 -11.02 -11.00
CA PRO A 184 -12.66 -11.89 -10.97
C PRO A 184 -13.64 -11.58 -9.83
N ASP A 185 -13.15 -11.00 -8.72
CA ASP A 185 -13.94 -10.77 -7.52
C ASP A 185 -14.47 -9.33 -7.41
N GLY A 186 -14.09 -8.43 -8.32
CA GLY A 186 -14.65 -7.07 -8.36
C GLY A 186 -13.88 -6.06 -9.21
N SER A 187 -14.21 -4.79 -9.04
CA SER A 187 -13.45 -3.68 -9.60
C SER A 187 -13.30 -2.57 -8.58
N SER A 188 -12.16 -1.89 -8.62
CA SER A 188 -11.84 -0.75 -7.76
C SER A 188 -11.24 0.36 -8.61
N GLY A 189 -11.18 1.57 -8.05
CA GLY A 189 -10.54 2.69 -8.71
C GLY A 189 -10.07 3.75 -7.73
N SER A 190 -9.08 4.52 -8.17
CA SER A 190 -8.47 5.61 -7.39
C SER A 190 -7.96 6.69 -8.33
N ASP A 191 -7.97 7.94 -7.87
CA ASP A 191 -7.31 9.01 -8.59
C ASP A 191 -5.80 8.78 -8.62
N VAL A 192 -5.15 9.15 -9.73
CA VAL A 192 -3.72 8.94 -9.94
C VAL A 192 -3.01 10.27 -9.91
N GLU A 193 -2.02 10.36 -9.04
CA GLU A 193 -1.05 11.46 -9.05
C GLU A 193 0.10 11.12 -10.00
N PHE A 194 0.62 12.13 -10.71
CA PHE A 194 1.66 11.92 -11.72
C PHE A 194 2.60 13.11 -11.82
N SER A 195 3.88 12.85 -12.10
CA SER A 195 4.89 13.89 -12.24
C SER A 195 4.48 14.92 -13.30
N PRO A 196 4.47 16.24 -12.99
CA PRO A 196 4.12 17.25 -13.97
C PRO A 196 5.15 17.35 -15.10
N VAL A 197 6.37 16.85 -14.89
CA VAL A 197 7.48 16.90 -15.86
C VAL A 197 7.51 15.64 -16.72
N SER A 198 7.62 14.47 -16.09
CA SER A 198 7.80 13.21 -16.84
C SER A 198 6.50 12.45 -17.07
N ARG A 199 5.39 12.92 -16.49
CA ARG A 199 4.07 12.26 -16.53
C ARG A 199 4.09 10.85 -15.93
N GLN A 200 5.12 10.50 -15.17
CA GLN A 200 5.22 9.19 -14.52
C GLN A 200 4.26 9.14 -13.35
N PHE A 201 3.57 8.01 -13.20
CA PHE A 201 2.67 7.74 -12.10
C PHE A 201 2.99 6.39 -11.49
N VAL A 202 2.55 6.23 -10.25
CA VAL A 202 2.61 4.99 -9.49
C VAL A 202 1.26 4.76 -8.82
N ALA A 203 0.85 3.51 -8.69
CA ALA A 203 -0.28 3.12 -7.86
C ALA A 203 -0.12 1.67 -7.39
N HIS A 204 -0.74 1.33 -6.26
CA HIS A 204 -0.80 -0.04 -5.75
C HIS A 204 -2.18 -0.64 -6.02
N THR A 205 -2.25 -1.66 -6.88
CA THR A 205 -3.46 -2.46 -7.14
C THR A 205 -3.70 -3.48 -6.02
N ARG A 206 -2.63 -3.89 -5.33
CA ARG A 206 -2.58 -4.97 -4.32
C ARG A 206 -3.04 -6.33 -4.85
N THR A 207 -3.05 -6.52 -6.16
CA THR A 207 -3.52 -7.75 -6.80
C THR A 207 -2.50 -8.20 -7.85
N ALA A 208 -2.40 -9.51 -8.06
CA ALA A 208 -1.37 -10.07 -8.92
C ALA A 208 -1.56 -9.65 -10.41
N PRO A 209 -0.47 -9.41 -11.16
CA PRO A 209 -0.54 -8.95 -12.55
C PRO A 209 -1.34 -9.85 -13.51
N ASP A 210 -1.29 -11.15 -13.28
CA ASP A 210 -1.98 -12.17 -14.10
C ASP A 210 -3.49 -12.25 -13.82
N ARG A 211 -3.96 -11.64 -12.73
CA ARG A 211 -5.36 -11.63 -12.30
C ARG A 211 -6.02 -10.25 -12.37
N THR A 212 -5.27 -9.24 -12.81
CA THR A 212 -5.70 -7.83 -12.72
C THR A 212 -5.64 -7.15 -14.07
N ALA A 213 -6.79 -6.79 -14.61
CA ALA A 213 -6.88 -5.86 -15.73
C ALA A 213 -6.76 -4.42 -15.21
N VAL A 214 -5.95 -3.60 -15.87
CA VAL A 214 -5.71 -2.21 -15.49
C VAL A 214 -6.19 -1.29 -16.61
N ALA A 215 -6.87 -0.22 -16.25
CA ALA A 215 -7.30 0.81 -17.17
C ALA A 215 -7.13 2.20 -16.54
N LEU A 216 -7.03 3.23 -17.38
CA LEU A 216 -7.06 4.62 -16.93
C LEU A 216 -8.31 5.31 -17.47
N ILE A 217 -8.86 6.24 -16.69
CA ILE A 217 -9.95 7.12 -17.09
C ILE A 217 -9.42 8.56 -17.11
N ASP A 218 -9.56 9.23 -18.25
CA ASP A 218 -9.30 10.67 -18.37
C ASP A 218 -10.35 11.45 -17.56
N GLY A 219 -9.88 12.17 -16.53
CA GLY A 219 -10.70 13.01 -15.67
C GLY A 219 -10.72 14.49 -16.08
N GLY A 220 -10.28 14.80 -17.29
CA GLY A 220 -10.26 16.17 -17.83
C GLY A 220 -11.64 16.75 -18.14
N PRO A 221 -11.69 18.06 -18.52
CA PRO A 221 -12.93 18.70 -18.93
C PRO A 221 -13.43 18.09 -20.26
N GLY A 222 -14.44 17.23 -20.18
CA GLY A 222 -14.99 16.51 -21.33
C GLY A 222 -15.76 15.26 -20.92
N GLN A 223 -16.12 14.42 -21.90
CA GLN A 223 -16.61 13.09 -21.59
C GLN A 223 -15.45 12.21 -21.12
N PRO A 224 -15.56 11.54 -19.95
CA PRO A 224 -14.52 10.65 -19.47
C PRO A 224 -14.18 9.57 -20.49
N ARG A 225 -12.91 9.44 -20.82
CA ARG A 225 -12.41 8.41 -21.74
C ARG A 225 -11.68 7.34 -20.95
N LYS A 226 -12.24 6.13 -20.92
CA LYS A 226 -11.56 4.94 -20.41
C LYS A 226 -10.66 4.34 -21.49
N VAL A 227 -9.42 4.00 -21.13
CA VAL A 227 -8.50 3.22 -21.97
C VAL A 227 -7.97 2.05 -21.18
N ASP A 228 -8.08 0.84 -21.75
CA ASP A 228 -7.49 -0.35 -21.15
C ASP A 228 -5.99 -0.35 -21.44
N LEU A 229 -5.20 -0.61 -20.39
CA LEU A 229 -3.75 -0.66 -20.49
C LEU A 229 -3.31 -2.09 -20.85
N PRO A 230 -2.49 -2.27 -21.90
CA PRO A 230 -1.89 -3.57 -22.18
C PRO A 230 -0.94 -4.01 -21.05
N ALA A 231 -0.60 -5.30 -21.02
CA ALA A 231 0.37 -5.82 -20.07
C ALA A 231 1.71 -5.07 -20.17
N ALA A 232 2.26 -4.71 -19.01
CA ALA A 232 3.56 -4.07 -18.93
C ALA A 232 4.64 -4.97 -19.56
N PRO A 233 5.71 -4.40 -20.14
CA PRO A 233 6.87 -5.20 -20.54
C PRO A 233 7.48 -5.88 -19.30
N ALA A 234 8.17 -7.01 -19.54
CA ALA A 234 8.89 -7.68 -18.46
C ALA A 234 9.91 -6.72 -17.80
N PRO A 235 10.03 -6.72 -16.47
CA PRO A 235 11.02 -5.90 -15.79
C PRO A 235 12.44 -6.31 -16.21
N LEU A 236 13.39 -5.38 -16.13
CA LEU A 236 14.80 -5.69 -16.36
C LEU A 236 15.27 -6.79 -15.41
N LEU A 237 14.84 -6.73 -14.14
CA LEU A 237 15.03 -7.77 -13.14
C LEU A 237 13.92 -7.73 -12.09
N ALA A 238 13.64 -8.89 -11.51
CA ALA A 238 12.86 -9.09 -10.30
C ALA A 238 13.57 -10.19 -9.51
N VAL A 239 14.15 -9.86 -8.36
CA VAL A 239 15.01 -10.78 -7.59
C VAL A 239 14.74 -10.70 -6.10
N THR A 240 14.93 -11.83 -5.42
CA THR A 240 15.06 -11.87 -3.95
C THR A 240 16.54 -11.69 -3.60
N ASP A 241 16.91 -10.50 -3.16
CA ASP A 241 18.30 -10.15 -2.80
C ASP A 241 18.57 -10.30 -1.31
N ARG A 242 17.53 -10.43 -0.47
CA ARG A 242 17.65 -10.64 0.98
C ARG A 242 16.65 -11.71 1.45
N PRO A 243 16.86 -12.99 1.11
CA PRO A 243 15.93 -14.05 1.48
C PRO A 243 15.85 -14.20 3.00
N GLU A 244 14.63 -14.35 3.51
CA GLU A 244 14.37 -14.60 4.92
C GLU A 244 13.66 -15.97 5.04
N PRO A 245 14.26 -16.95 5.73
CA PRO A 245 13.67 -18.28 5.84
C PRO A 245 12.41 -18.23 6.71
N ALA A 246 11.36 -18.89 6.25
CA ALA A 246 10.14 -19.13 7.02
C ALA A 246 9.78 -20.60 6.97
N ASP A 247 9.16 -21.10 8.05
CA ASP A 247 8.66 -22.47 8.07
C ASP A 247 7.52 -22.65 7.06
N ARG A 248 7.69 -23.63 6.17
CA ARG A 248 6.72 -24.08 5.16
C ARG A 248 6.45 -25.58 5.25
N THR A 249 6.88 -26.21 6.33
CA THR A 249 6.83 -27.65 6.52
C THR A 249 5.83 -28.07 7.60
N SER A 250 5.63 -27.25 8.63
CA SER A 250 4.56 -27.49 9.60
C SER A 250 3.18 -27.29 8.98
N ALA A 251 2.13 -27.76 9.68
CA ALA A 251 0.76 -27.54 9.24
C ALA A 251 0.43 -26.05 9.10
N ALA A 252 0.85 -25.21 10.06
CA ALA A 252 0.67 -23.75 10.00
C ALA A 252 1.53 -23.11 8.91
N GLY A 253 2.77 -23.59 8.72
CA GLY A 253 3.68 -23.12 7.68
C GLY A 253 3.13 -23.36 6.26
N ARG A 254 2.65 -24.58 5.98
CA ARG A 254 1.98 -24.90 4.72
C ARG A 254 0.70 -24.11 4.54
N ALA A 255 -0.14 -24.06 5.57
CA ALA A 255 -1.38 -23.29 5.56
C ALA A 255 -1.16 -21.83 5.17
N LEU A 256 -0.18 -21.16 5.80
CA LEU A 256 0.14 -19.77 5.51
C LEU A 256 0.71 -19.60 4.11
N GLY A 257 1.67 -20.44 3.73
CA GLY A 257 2.30 -20.38 2.40
C GLY A 257 1.29 -20.56 1.27
N ASP A 258 0.46 -21.62 1.37
CA ASP A 258 -0.56 -21.91 0.37
C ASP A 258 -1.61 -20.80 0.33
N CYS A 259 -2.07 -20.31 1.49
CA CYS A 259 -3.08 -19.28 1.56
C CYS A 259 -2.60 -17.97 0.92
N LEU A 260 -1.36 -17.53 1.21
CA LEU A 260 -0.79 -16.32 0.62
C LEU A 260 -0.51 -16.44 -0.88
N ALA A 261 -0.19 -17.64 -1.37
CA ALA A 261 0.00 -17.88 -2.80
C ALA A 261 -1.33 -17.83 -3.58
N ASP A 262 -2.43 -18.25 -2.95
CA ASP A 262 -3.75 -18.28 -3.57
C ASP A 262 -4.56 -17.01 -3.36
N ALA A 263 -4.21 -16.20 -2.34
CA ALA A 263 -4.92 -14.98 -1.98
C ALA A 263 -5.08 -14.04 -3.19
N GLU A 264 -6.22 -13.36 -3.24
CA GLU A 264 -6.45 -12.29 -4.21
C GLU A 264 -5.51 -11.11 -3.93
N GLU A 265 -5.40 -10.74 -2.65
CA GLU A 265 -4.48 -9.72 -2.19
C GLU A 265 -3.05 -10.22 -2.21
N VAL A 266 -2.15 -9.45 -2.83
CA VAL A 266 -0.72 -9.70 -2.73
C VAL A 266 -0.14 -9.02 -1.50
N ILE A 267 0.60 -9.80 -0.72
CA ILE A 267 1.34 -9.32 0.44
C ILE A 267 2.84 -9.19 0.09
N PRO A 268 3.44 -7.99 0.18
CA PRO A 268 4.88 -7.81 0.00
C PRO A 268 5.66 -8.73 0.95
N ASP A 269 6.68 -9.41 0.42
CA ASP A 269 7.49 -10.39 1.16
C ASP A 269 6.70 -11.58 1.73
N ALA A 270 5.60 -12.01 1.09
CA ALA A 270 4.76 -13.14 1.53
C ALA A 270 5.58 -14.39 1.97
N ALA A 271 6.62 -14.74 1.20
CA ALA A 271 7.48 -15.88 1.49
C ALA A 271 8.25 -15.77 2.81
N ALA A 272 8.46 -14.57 3.35
CA ALA A 272 9.20 -14.30 4.57
C ALA A 272 8.34 -14.29 5.85
N TYR A 273 7.00 -14.38 5.74
CA TYR A 273 6.15 -14.41 6.93
C TYR A 273 6.28 -15.74 7.68
N ARG A 274 6.65 -15.67 8.96
CA ARG A 274 6.72 -16.82 9.86
C ARG A 274 5.29 -17.20 10.29
N PRO A 275 4.92 -18.49 10.24
CA PRO A 275 3.58 -18.92 10.61
C PRO A 275 3.31 -18.73 12.11
N GLY A 276 2.11 -18.23 12.43
CA GLY A 276 1.57 -18.13 13.77
C GLY A 276 0.52 -19.20 14.06
N PRO A 277 -0.45 -18.92 14.95
CA PRO A 277 -1.54 -19.84 15.23
C PRO A 277 -2.38 -20.14 13.98
N LEU A 278 -2.83 -21.38 13.89
CA LEU A 278 -3.70 -21.89 12.83
C LEU A 278 -5.00 -22.39 13.46
N LEU A 279 -6.12 -21.81 13.03
CA LEU A 279 -7.45 -22.36 13.25
C LEU A 279 -7.92 -23.09 12.00
N LYS A 280 -8.48 -24.28 12.21
CA LYS A 280 -9.17 -25.03 11.18
C LYS A 280 -10.45 -25.60 11.76
N GLU A 281 -11.57 -25.36 11.09
CA GLU A 281 -12.84 -25.98 11.42
C GLU A 281 -13.62 -26.24 10.14
N ASN A 282 -14.01 -27.49 9.91
CA ASN A 282 -14.57 -27.94 8.63
C ASN A 282 -13.63 -27.53 7.47
N ASP A 283 -14.17 -26.91 6.43
CA ASP A 283 -13.44 -26.42 5.26
C ASP A 283 -12.96 -24.96 5.41
N GLN A 284 -13.09 -24.38 6.60
CA GLN A 284 -12.63 -23.03 6.91
C GLN A 284 -11.28 -23.08 7.64
N GLN A 285 -10.41 -22.18 7.24
CA GLN A 285 -9.05 -22.07 7.76
C GLN A 285 -8.70 -20.60 7.98
N VAL A 286 -8.04 -20.32 9.10
CA VAL A 286 -7.50 -19.00 9.42
C VAL A 286 -6.11 -19.20 10.00
N VAL A 287 -5.11 -18.53 9.44
CA VAL A 287 -3.73 -18.63 9.89
C VAL A 287 -3.13 -17.23 9.99
N MET A 288 -2.46 -16.95 11.09
CA MET A 288 -1.74 -15.69 11.25
C MET A 288 -0.30 -15.84 10.75
N GLY A 289 0.30 -14.73 10.32
CA GLY A 289 1.70 -14.68 9.94
C GLY A 289 2.35 -13.41 10.47
N ARG A 290 3.63 -13.50 10.86
CA ARG A 290 4.40 -12.34 11.33
C ARG A 290 5.73 -12.19 10.61
N ARG A 291 6.09 -10.94 10.32
CA ARG A 291 7.40 -10.54 9.83
C ARG A 291 7.79 -9.20 10.45
N GLY A 292 8.78 -9.22 11.34
CA GLY A 292 9.13 -8.05 12.14
C GLY A 292 7.92 -7.52 12.93
N ASP A 293 7.55 -6.27 12.68
CA ASP A 293 6.37 -5.60 13.24
C ASP A 293 5.07 -5.85 12.43
N ARG A 294 5.18 -6.38 11.21
CA ARG A 294 4.05 -6.64 10.32
C ARG A 294 3.40 -7.97 10.69
N VAL A 295 2.08 -7.93 10.88
CA VAL A 295 1.24 -9.11 11.10
C VAL A 295 0.19 -9.15 10.02
N ILE A 296 -0.16 -10.36 9.60
CA ILE A 296 -1.25 -10.63 8.67
C ILE A 296 -2.15 -11.72 9.23
N VAL A 297 -3.38 -11.75 8.73
CA VAL A 297 -4.24 -12.93 8.81
C VAL A 297 -4.52 -13.40 7.39
N CYS A 298 -4.37 -14.69 7.13
CA CYS A 298 -4.78 -15.29 5.88
C CYS A 298 -5.93 -16.26 6.15
N THR A 299 -7.02 -16.11 5.40
CA THR A 299 -8.19 -16.97 5.51
C THR A 299 -8.34 -17.79 4.25
N ARG A 300 -8.86 -19.01 4.39
CA ARG A 300 -9.28 -19.85 3.27
C ARG A 300 -10.61 -20.51 3.61
N GLU A 301 -11.54 -20.47 2.66
CA GLU A 301 -12.88 -21.03 2.82
C GLU A 301 -13.40 -21.56 1.47
N PRO A 302 -14.49 -22.36 1.46
CA PRO A 302 -15.18 -22.71 0.23
C PRO A 302 -15.65 -21.46 -0.51
N ASP A 303 -15.49 -21.46 -1.83
CA ASP A 303 -16.13 -20.46 -2.67
C ASP A 303 -17.58 -20.90 -2.93
N TYR A 304 -18.50 -20.38 -2.14
CA TYR A 304 -19.92 -20.72 -2.22
C TYR A 304 -20.58 -20.23 -3.53
N GLN A 305 -19.95 -19.31 -4.26
CA GLN A 305 -20.41 -18.87 -5.58
C GLN A 305 -19.86 -19.76 -6.72
N ARG A 306 -18.74 -20.45 -6.47
CA ARG A 306 -18.09 -21.38 -7.42
C ARG A 306 -17.86 -22.74 -6.76
N PRO A 307 -18.88 -23.63 -6.75
CA PRO A 307 -18.79 -24.92 -6.08
C PRO A 307 -17.54 -25.73 -6.47
N GLY A 308 -16.85 -26.29 -5.47
CA GLY A 308 -15.61 -27.05 -5.65
C GLY A 308 -14.35 -26.19 -5.78
N LYS A 309 -14.46 -24.87 -5.68
CA LYS A 309 -13.33 -23.95 -5.55
C LYS A 309 -13.20 -23.46 -4.10
N THR A 310 -12.00 -23.01 -3.76
CA THR A 310 -11.72 -22.31 -2.49
C THR A 310 -11.37 -20.88 -2.79
N ARG A 311 -11.70 -19.99 -1.87
CA ARG A 311 -11.28 -18.59 -1.88
C ARG A 311 -10.27 -18.38 -0.75
N ALA A 312 -9.18 -17.68 -1.03
CA ALA A 312 -8.23 -17.24 -0.04
C ALA A 312 -8.18 -15.71 -0.01
N ARG A 313 -8.05 -15.13 1.18
CA ARG A 313 -7.97 -13.68 1.41
C ARG A 313 -6.87 -13.39 2.40
N ALA A 314 -6.11 -12.32 2.16
CA ALA A 314 -5.08 -11.86 3.07
C ALA A 314 -5.42 -10.48 3.64
N TYR A 315 -5.39 -10.37 4.97
CA TYR A 315 -5.71 -9.19 5.74
C TYR A 315 -4.43 -8.68 6.41
N PRO A 316 -3.72 -7.73 5.80
CA PRO A 316 -2.59 -7.08 6.46
C PRO A 316 -3.09 -6.28 7.66
N ASP A 317 -2.23 -6.14 8.67
CA ASP A 317 -2.48 -5.25 9.79
C ASP A 317 -2.35 -3.77 9.36
N LEU A 318 -3.52 -3.19 9.07
CA LEU A 318 -3.67 -1.80 8.63
C LEU A 318 -3.77 -0.80 9.78
N VAL A 319 -3.62 -1.23 11.04
CA VAL A 319 -3.79 -0.33 12.19
C VAL A 319 -2.64 0.69 12.22
N ALA A 320 -2.98 1.97 12.10
CA ALA A 320 -2.02 3.08 12.07
C ALA A 320 -1.19 3.20 13.36
N ALA A 321 -1.77 2.84 14.50
CA ALA A 321 -1.12 2.84 15.81
C ALA A 321 -0.60 1.43 16.15
N ARG A 322 0.53 1.03 15.55
CA ARG A 322 1.19 -0.26 15.84
C ARG A 322 1.88 -0.31 17.21
N ASP A 323 1.97 0.84 17.88
CA ASP A 323 2.56 1.05 19.20
C ASP A 323 1.65 0.60 20.35
N VAL A 324 0.37 0.32 20.08
CA VAL A 324 -0.52 -0.24 21.11
C VAL A 324 -0.10 -1.68 21.46
N PRO A 325 -0.06 -2.02 22.77
CA PRO A 325 0.47 -3.30 23.24
C PRO A 325 -0.37 -4.50 22.80
N ALA A 326 -1.67 -4.31 22.59
CA ALA A 326 -2.54 -5.31 21.99
C ALA A 326 -3.56 -4.67 21.05
N ARG A 327 -3.90 -5.36 19.97
CA ARG A 327 -4.88 -4.92 18.96
C ARG A 327 -5.49 -6.10 18.22
N LEU A 328 -6.73 -5.90 17.78
CA LEU A 328 -7.46 -6.86 16.96
C LEU A 328 -7.18 -6.59 15.48
N LEU A 329 -6.91 -7.64 14.70
CA LEU A 329 -6.83 -7.54 13.25
C LEU A 329 -8.22 -7.74 12.67
N ARG A 330 -8.58 -6.89 11.70
CA ARG A 330 -9.84 -6.99 10.99
C ARG A 330 -9.80 -8.17 10.03
N VAL A 331 -10.73 -9.10 10.21
CA VAL A 331 -10.88 -10.29 9.38
C VAL A 331 -12.37 -10.45 9.09
N SER A 332 -12.73 -10.77 7.86
CA SER A 332 -14.13 -11.00 7.49
C SER A 332 -14.69 -12.24 8.19
N THR A 333 -16.00 -12.29 8.33
CA THR A 333 -16.73 -13.51 8.66
C THR A 333 -16.55 -14.52 7.53
N LEU A 334 -16.06 -15.73 7.85
CA LEU A 334 -16.00 -16.83 6.88
C LEU A 334 -17.38 -17.49 6.83
N GLY A 335 -17.83 -17.90 5.64
CA GLY A 335 -19.12 -18.54 5.43
C GLY A 335 -20.30 -17.64 5.80
N GLY A 336 -20.15 -16.32 5.65
CA GLY A 336 -21.24 -15.35 5.82
C GLY A 336 -22.33 -15.52 4.78
N ALA A 337 -23.55 -15.05 5.06
CA ALA A 337 -24.66 -15.15 4.12
C ALA A 337 -24.39 -14.37 2.81
N GLU A 338 -23.62 -13.28 2.91
CA GLU A 338 -23.13 -12.47 1.81
C GLU A 338 -22.22 -13.22 0.84
N SER A 339 -21.58 -14.30 1.28
CA SER A 339 -20.79 -15.16 0.39
C SER A 339 -21.65 -16.21 -0.34
N GLY A 340 -22.95 -16.33 0.02
CA GLY A 340 -23.85 -17.37 -0.48
C GLY A 340 -23.79 -18.68 0.32
N ALA A 341 -23.16 -18.66 1.51
CA ALA A 341 -23.02 -19.83 2.34
C ALA A 341 -24.36 -20.28 2.98
N PRO A 342 -24.52 -21.59 3.29
CA PRO A 342 -25.67 -22.09 4.02
C PRO A 342 -25.81 -21.46 5.41
N ALA A 343 -27.05 -21.37 5.91
CA ALA A 343 -27.32 -20.92 7.27
C ALA A 343 -26.52 -21.73 8.30
N GLY A 344 -25.84 -21.03 9.22
CA GLY A 344 -25.01 -21.65 10.26
C GLY A 344 -23.57 -21.96 9.85
N ALA A 345 -23.18 -21.76 8.59
CA ALA A 345 -21.79 -21.90 8.15
C ALA A 345 -20.87 -20.76 8.66
N ALA A 346 -21.46 -19.63 9.03
CA ALA A 346 -20.74 -18.43 9.45
C ALA A 346 -19.83 -18.67 10.66
N ARG A 347 -18.59 -18.19 10.57
CA ARG A 347 -17.59 -18.17 11.64
C ARG A 347 -16.82 -16.86 11.67
N ASN A 348 -16.69 -16.29 12.86
CA ASN A 348 -15.98 -15.04 13.08
C ASN A 348 -14.64 -15.33 13.77
N PRO A 349 -13.52 -15.25 13.05
CA PRO A 349 -12.21 -15.36 13.69
C PRO A 349 -11.90 -14.09 14.49
N VAL A 350 -11.24 -14.28 15.63
CA VAL A 350 -10.75 -13.22 16.51
C VAL A 350 -9.24 -13.34 16.52
N ALA A 351 -8.59 -12.52 15.70
CA ALA A 351 -7.15 -12.47 15.55
C ALA A 351 -6.59 -11.27 16.32
N VAL A 352 -5.63 -11.50 17.22
CA VAL A 352 -5.10 -10.47 18.11
C VAL A 352 -3.57 -10.48 18.05
N VAL A 353 -2.98 -9.29 17.93
CA VAL A 353 -1.57 -9.04 18.24
C VAL A 353 -1.47 -8.66 19.71
N LEU A 354 -0.51 -9.25 20.39
CA LEU A 354 -0.17 -9.09 21.81
C LEU A 354 1.28 -8.63 21.95
N PRO A 355 1.72 -8.24 23.17
CA PRO A 355 3.14 -7.96 23.41
C PRO A 355 4.01 -9.14 22.98
N ALA A 356 5.18 -8.87 22.41
CA ALA A 356 6.06 -9.92 21.87
C ALA A 356 6.53 -10.93 22.93
N ALA A 357 6.50 -10.55 24.21
CA ALA A 357 6.83 -11.43 25.33
C ALA A 357 5.71 -12.41 25.71
N ALA A 358 4.49 -12.23 25.21
CA ALA A 358 3.36 -13.10 25.55
C ALA A 358 3.54 -14.50 24.96
N THR A 359 3.35 -15.52 25.79
CA THR A 359 3.39 -16.94 25.41
C THR A 359 2.04 -17.64 25.60
N SER A 360 1.14 -17.07 26.39
CA SER A 360 -0.23 -17.53 26.56
C SER A 360 -1.19 -16.34 26.65
N ALA A 361 -2.47 -16.58 26.33
CA ALA A 361 -3.52 -15.58 26.44
C ALA A 361 -4.87 -16.21 26.79
N GLY A 362 -5.71 -15.45 27.49
CA GLY A 362 -7.08 -15.81 27.82
C GLY A 362 -8.01 -14.79 27.17
N PHE A 363 -8.91 -15.26 26.32
CA PHE A 363 -9.96 -14.45 25.71
C PHE A 363 -11.27 -14.72 26.42
N GLU A 364 -11.95 -13.68 26.88
CA GLU A 364 -13.26 -13.75 27.54
C GLU A 364 -14.24 -12.92 26.73
N PHE A 365 -15.20 -13.61 26.11
CA PHE A 365 -16.24 -12.99 25.28
C PHE A 365 -17.49 -12.64 26.09
N ASP A 366 -17.79 -13.45 27.11
CA ASP A 366 -18.76 -13.16 28.18
C ASP A 366 -18.38 -13.98 29.43
N ALA A 367 -19.27 -13.99 30.44
CA ALA A 367 -19.03 -14.69 31.72
C ALA A 367 -18.84 -16.22 31.59
N ASP A 368 -19.45 -16.85 30.59
CA ASP A 368 -19.45 -18.31 30.40
C ASP A 368 -18.65 -18.75 29.17
N ASN A 369 -18.07 -17.79 28.43
CA ASN A 369 -17.40 -18.05 27.17
C ASN A 369 -16.00 -17.45 27.18
N GLY A 370 -15.05 -18.27 27.61
CA GLY A 370 -13.63 -17.98 27.49
C GLY A 370 -12.88 -19.05 26.71
N ALA A 371 -11.67 -18.71 26.28
CA ALA A 371 -10.71 -19.64 25.73
C ALA A 371 -9.30 -19.30 26.20
N ASP A 372 -8.60 -20.29 26.71
CA ASP A 372 -7.15 -20.22 26.92
C ASP A 372 -6.44 -20.61 25.63
N LEU A 373 -5.46 -19.79 25.24
CA LEU A 373 -4.83 -19.81 23.94
C LEU A 373 -3.32 -19.85 24.10
N ALA A 374 -2.67 -20.67 23.27
CA ALA A 374 -1.24 -20.52 23.04
C ALA A 374 -1.00 -19.27 22.19
N VAL A 375 0.05 -18.52 22.54
CA VAL A 375 0.50 -17.36 21.76
C VAL A 375 1.76 -17.74 21.03
N THR A 376 1.81 -17.50 19.72
CA THR A 376 3.01 -17.71 18.90
C THR A 376 3.50 -16.38 18.38
N ASP A 377 4.71 -15.97 18.77
CA ASP A 377 5.31 -14.69 18.39
C ASP A 377 4.37 -13.49 18.60
N GLY A 378 3.72 -13.43 19.77
CA GLY A 378 2.75 -12.37 20.10
C GLY A 378 1.46 -12.40 19.26
N MET A 379 1.15 -13.49 18.56
CA MET A 379 -0.11 -13.68 17.83
C MET A 379 -1.01 -14.68 18.56
N ALA A 380 -2.28 -14.35 18.70
CA ALA A 380 -3.31 -15.20 19.28
C ALA A 380 -4.53 -15.24 18.36
N LEU A 381 -5.14 -16.42 18.22
CA LEU A 381 -6.25 -16.64 17.29
C LEU A 381 -7.30 -17.55 17.95
N ALA A 382 -8.55 -17.11 17.96
CA ALA A 382 -9.69 -17.89 18.45
C ALA A 382 -10.90 -17.73 17.53
N TRP A 383 -11.86 -18.66 17.64
CA TRP A 383 -13.18 -18.45 17.05
C TRP A 383 -14.08 -17.73 18.06
N LEU A 384 -14.83 -16.75 17.59
CA LEU A 384 -15.93 -16.20 18.38
C LEU A 384 -16.98 -17.31 18.63
N PRO A 385 -17.43 -17.52 19.88
CA PRO A 385 -18.48 -18.49 20.17
C PRO A 385 -19.77 -18.14 19.42
N ARG A 386 -20.43 -19.15 18.84
CA ARG A 386 -21.58 -18.97 17.93
C ARG A 386 -22.78 -18.24 18.55
N LYS A 387 -22.92 -18.25 19.87
CA LYS A 387 -24.01 -17.56 20.59
C LYS A 387 -23.75 -16.07 20.83
N ILE A 388 -22.53 -15.58 20.57
CA ILE A 388 -22.19 -14.17 20.71
C ILE A 388 -22.60 -13.43 19.44
N ALA A 389 -23.45 -12.43 19.59
CA ALA A 389 -23.78 -11.51 18.50
C ALA A 389 -22.66 -10.47 18.34
N LEU A 390 -22.23 -10.23 17.10
CA LEU A 390 -21.33 -9.12 16.76
C LEU A 390 -22.14 -7.81 16.71
N THR A 391 -22.19 -7.09 17.82
CA THR A 391 -22.75 -5.73 17.90
C THR A 391 -21.62 -4.68 17.97
N PRO A 392 -21.87 -3.40 17.65
CA PRO A 392 -20.84 -2.35 17.74
C PRO A 392 -20.20 -2.21 19.13
N GLU A 393 -20.89 -2.65 20.18
CA GLU A 393 -20.43 -2.62 21.57
C GLU A 393 -19.73 -3.91 22.00
N ALA A 394 -19.74 -4.96 21.17
CA ALA A 394 -19.15 -6.24 21.48
C ALA A 394 -17.63 -6.12 21.66
N LYS A 395 -17.14 -6.65 22.78
CA LYS A 395 -15.72 -6.62 23.16
C LYS A 395 -15.27 -8.00 23.58
N VAL A 396 -13.99 -8.27 23.40
CA VAL A 396 -13.30 -9.40 24.03
C VAL A 396 -12.38 -8.84 25.11
N ARG A 397 -12.50 -9.36 26.34
CA ARG A 397 -11.48 -9.10 27.37
C ARG A 397 -10.32 -10.04 27.12
N VAL A 398 -9.12 -9.49 27.10
CA VAL A 398 -7.90 -10.20 26.77
C VAL A 398 -6.94 -10.05 27.92
N ARG A 399 -6.43 -11.18 28.40
CA ARG A 399 -5.31 -11.28 29.34
C ARG A 399 -4.19 -12.04 28.65
N ALA A 400 -2.95 -11.60 28.82
CA ALA A 400 -1.80 -12.27 28.24
C ALA A 400 -0.67 -12.38 29.26
N TRP A 401 0.02 -13.52 29.25
CA TRP A 401 1.10 -13.82 30.17
C TRP A 401 2.39 -14.16 29.42
N ASP A 402 3.53 -13.85 30.03
CA ASP A 402 4.85 -14.28 29.54
C ASP A 402 5.20 -15.71 29.98
N ALA A 403 6.39 -16.16 29.60
CA ALA A 403 6.89 -17.51 29.92
C ALA A 403 7.11 -17.76 31.43
N ASN A 404 7.03 -16.72 32.27
CA ASN A 404 7.15 -16.80 33.73
C ASN A 404 5.78 -16.62 34.41
N ASP A 405 4.69 -16.77 33.66
CA ASP A 405 3.30 -16.55 34.10
C ASP A 405 3.04 -15.13 34.61
N ARG A 406 3.83 -14.14 34.19
CA ARG A 406 3.60 -12.73 34.54
C ARG A 406 2.64 -12.10 33.56
N LEU A 407 1.63 -11.41 34.08
CA LEU A 407 0.68 -10.66 33.28
C LEU A 407 1.40 -9.54 32.53
N VAL A 408 1.43 -9.61 31.20
CA VAL A 408 2.05 -8.59 30.32
C VAL A 408 1.02 -7.70 29.66
N TYR A 409 -0.24 -8.12 29.63
CA TYR A 409 -1.33 -7.31 29.13
C TYR A 409 -2.65 -7.73 29.77
N GLU A 410 -3.48 -6.74 30.07
CA GLU A 410 -4.89 -6.92 30.40
C GLU A 410 -5.68 -5.74 29.84
N GLY A 411 -6.76 -6.03 29.12
CA GLY A 411 -7.63 -5.01 28.56
C GLY A 411 -8.83 -5.58 27.82
N SER A 412 -9.60 -4.71 27.19
CA SER A 412 -10.73 -5.09 26.33
C SER A 412 -10.53 -4.53 24.93
N LEU A 413 -10.73 -5.37 23.92
CA LEU A 413 -10.62 -5.00 22.51
C LEU A 413 -12.01 -5.02 21.86
N PRO A 414 -12.38 -4.01 21.06
CA PRO A 414 -13.62 -4.04 20.28
C PRO A 414 -13.54 -5.12 19.21
N LEU A 415 -14.67 -5.81 18.97
CA LEU A 415 -14.77 -6.87 17.96
C LEU A 415 -15.18 -6.35 16.56
N LEU A 416 -15.56 -5.07 16.43
CA LEU A 416 -15.94 -4.41 15.17
C LEU A 416 -15.14 -3.12 14.93
#